data_AF-A0A942H634-F1
#
_entry.id   AF-A0A942H634-F1
#
_cell.length_a   1.000
_cell.length_b   1.000
_cell.length_c   1.000
_cell.angle_alpha   90.00
_cell.angle_beta   90.00
_cell.angle_gamma   90.00
#
_symmetry.space_group_name_H-M   'P 1'
#
loop_
_entity.id
_entity.type
_entity.pdbx_description
1 polymer ?
#
loop_
_entity_poly.entity_id
_entity_poly.type
_entity_poly.pdbx_seq_one_letter_code
_entity_poly.pdbx_strand_id
1 'polypeptide(L)'
;MMPTQQEHAAAREFYGLIIQKLTNEKGVHAETAIAAAGRMAGTLLLRSLQLPLETLEPGTPVFSDAANEKGPALVGTLGEALSQMNVPFDPQKLEASAANQGNAPLLSVIATQELVEKEMHQIRQKYQLSNEAAAHAAAITTAFMVQKCAQLVDPHIGFKIAAYSFVEGAKTVPQRLAISTNEESKKPWYKIW
;
A
#
# COMPACT_ATOMS: atom_id res chain seq x y z
N MET A 1 9.66 10.61 10.80
CA MET A 1 8.61 10.64 11.84
C MET A 1 8.51 9.22 12.37
N MET A 2 8.61 9.00 13.69
CA MET A 2 8.56 7.64 14.24
C MET A 2 7.12 7.11 14.17
N PRO A 3 6.89 5.90 13.61
CA PRO A 3 5.54 5.35 13.53
C PRO A 3 4.93 5.08 14.91
N THR A 4 3.62 5.24 15.01
CA THR A 4 2.87 4.99 16.26
C THR A 4 2.68 3.49 16.50
N GLN A 5 2.35 3.11 17.75
CA GLN A 5 2.00 1.72 18.07
C GLN A 5 0.80 1.21 17.26
N GLN A 6 -0.16 2.09 16.95
CA GLN A 6 -1.33 1.74 16.13
C GLN A 6 -0.94 1.49 14.67
N GLU A 7 -0.03 2.29 14.10
CA GLU A 7 0.50 2.06 12.74
C GLU A 7 1.25 0.73 12.65
N HIS A 8 2.05 0.36 13.65
CA HIS A 8 2.69 -0.95 13.69
C HIS A 8 1.70 -2.11 13.82
N ALA A 9 0.63 -1.94 14.60
CA ALA A 9 -0.41 -2.97 14.74
C ALA A 9 -1.18 -3.14 13.42
N ALA A 10 -1.62 -2.05 12.79
CA ALA A 10 -2.25 -2.06 11.48
C ALA A 10 -1.33 -2.65 10.41
N ALA A 11 -0.03 -2.33 10.43
CA ALA A 11 0.94 -2.86 9.48
C ALA A 11 1.05 -4.40 9.52
N ARG A 12 0.92 -5.02 10.70
CA ARG A 12 0.90 -6.48 10.85
C ARG A 12 -0.39 -7.09 10.32
N GLU A 13 -1.54 -6.45 10.54
CA GLU A 13 -2.81 -6.92 9.99
C GLU A 13 -2.87 -6.76 8.47
N PHE A 14 -2.36 -5.65 7.92
CA PHE A 14 -2.17 -5.47 6.48
C PHE A 14 -1.26 -6.56 5.90
N TYR A 15 -0.15 -6.87 6.56
CA TYR A 15 0.74 -7.96 6.15
C TYR A 15 -0.03 -9.28 6.06
N GLY A 16 -0.74 -9.65 7.12
CA GLY A 16 -1.53 -10.88 7.17
C GLY A 16 -2.59 -10.96 6.07
N LEU A 17 -3.32 -9.86 5.86
CA LEU A 17 -4.32 -9.74 4.81
C LEU A 17 -3.72 -9.93 3.40
N ILE A 18 -2.61 -9.24 3.08
CA ILE A 18 -1.99 -9.32 1.76
C ILE A 18 -1.48 -10.74 1.50
N ILE A 19 -0.80 -11.36 2.47
CA ILE A 19 -0.36 -12.75 2.33
C ILE A 19 -1.56 -13.67 2.14
N GLN A 20 -2.62 -13.53 2.94
CA GLN A 20 -3.82 -14.35 2.82
C GLN A 20 -4.45 -14.25 1.43
N LYS A 21 -4.53 -13.04 0.87
CA LYS A 21 -5.17 -12.78 -0.43
C LYS A 21 -4.32 -13.20 -1.63
N LEU A 22 -3.00 -13.17 -1.50
CA LEU A 22 -2.07 -13.53 -2.59
C LEU A 22 -1.58 -14.97 -2.56
N THR A 23 -1.82 -15.70 -1.46
CA THR A 23 -1.43 -17.11 -1.37
C THR A 23 -2.33 -17.95 -2.28
N ASN A 24 -1.71 -18.71 -3.17
CA ASN A 24 -2.38 -19.73 -3.97
C ASN A 24 -1.69 -21.09 -3.79
N GLU A 25 -2.08 -22.10 -4.60
CA GLU A 25 -1.53 -23.46 -4.54
C GLU A 25 0.00 -23.53 -4.70
N LYS A 26 0.61 -22.53 -5.35
CA LYS A 26 2.06 -22.40 -5.58
C LYS A 26 2.74 -21.49 -4.54
N GLY A 27 2.02 -21.03 -3.52
CA GLY A 27 2.50 -20.07 -2.53
C GLY A 27 2.25 -18.62 -2.95
N VAL A 28 3.12 -17.71 -2.51
CA VAL A 28 3.04 -16.27 -2.77
C VAL A 28 4.18 -15.85 -3.69
N HIS A 29 3.87 -15.17 -4.80
CA HIS A 29 4.89 -14.53 -5.62
C HIS A 29 5.45 -13.30 -4.90
N ALA A 30 6.73 -13.37 -4.48
CA ALA A 30 7.35 -12.40 -3.58
C ALA A 30 7.30 -10.96 -4.11
N GLU A 31 7.66 -10.74 -5.37
CA GLU A 31 7.65 -9.43 -6.01
C GLU A 31 6.22 -8.86 -6.11
N THR A 32 5.22 -9.72 -6.31
CA THR A 32 3.80 -9.30 -6.30
C THR A 32 3.36 -8.88 -4.91
N ALA A 33 3.78 -9.58 -3.86
CA ALA A 33 3.43 -9.23 -2.48
C ALA A 33 4.07 -7.92 -2.03
N ILE A 34 5.35 -7.71 -2.37
CA ILE A 34 6.05 -6.44 -2.12
C ILE A 34 5.35 -5.31 -2.89
N ALA A 35 5.06 -5.51 -4.17
CA ALA A 35 4.40 -4.51 -4.99
C ALA A 35 2.98 -4.20 -4.51
N ALA A 36 2.24 -5.21 -4.05
CA ALA A 36 0.89 -5.03 -3.53
C ALA A 36 0.87 -4.12 -2.29
N ALA A 37 1.76 -4.40 -1.33
CA ALA A 37 1.91 -3.56 -0.14
C ALA A 37 2.35 -2.13 -0.52
N GLY A 38 3.30 -2.00 -1.45
CA GLY A 38 3.78 -0.71 -1.93
C GLY A 38 2.69 0.12 -2.62
N ARG A 39 1.94 -0.48 -3.56
CA ARG A 39 0.84 0.20 -4.25
C ARG A 39 -0.25 0.66 -3.30
N MET A 40 -0.53 -0.11 -2.25
CA MET A 40 -1.49 0.31 -1.23
C MET A 40 -0.98 1.46 -0.37
N ALA A 41 0.31 1.51 -0.03
CA ALA A 41 0.89 2.68 0.63
C ALA A 41 0.77 3.94 -0.23
N GLY A 42 1.13 3.85 -1.52
CA GLY A 42 0.95 4.96 -2.47
C GLY A 42 -0.51 5.38 -2.64
N THR A 43 -1.42 4.40 -2.76
CA THR A 43 -2.88 4.64 -2.90
C THR A 43 -3.43 5.38 -1.69
N LEU A 44 -3.08 4.95 -0.48
CA LEU A 44 -3.51 5.59 0.76
C LEU A 44 -2.93 7.00 0.89
N LEU A 45 -1.68 7.21 0.46
CA LEU A 45 -1.08 8.54 0.41
C LEU A 45 -1.85 9.44 -0.55
N LEU A 46 -2.15 8.99 -1.77
CA LEU A 46 -2.92 9.78 -2.73
C LEU A 46 -4.31 10.15 -2.18
N ARG A 47 -4.99 9.20 -1.51
CA ARG A 47 -6.26 9.47 -0.83
C ARG A 47 -6.15 10.42 0.37
N SER A 48 -4.96 10.68 0.90
CA SER A 48 -4.76 11.66 1.97
C SER A 48 -4.67 13.10 1.44
N LEU A 49 -4.35 13.26 0.15
CA LEU A 49 -4.16 14.56 -0.50
C LEU A 49 -5.46 15.30 -0.82
N GLN A 50 -6.62 14.66 -0.65
CA GLN A 50 -7.96 15.25 -0.88
C GLN A 50 -8.11 15.91 -2.27
N LEU A 51 -7.46 15.34 -3.28
CA LEU A 51 -7.59 15.77 -4.66
C LEU A 51 -8.98 15.38 -5.20
N PRO A 52 -9.56 16.17 -6.14
CA PRO A 52 -10.86 15.88 -6.75
C PRO A 52 -10.76 14.73 -7.77
N LEU A 53 -10.59 13.50 -7.28
CA LEU A 53 -10.36 12.31 -8.11
C LEU A 53 -11.68 11.65 -8.57
N GLU A 54 -12.82 12.07 -8.04
CA GLU A 54 -14.12 11.41 -8.24
C GLU A 54 -14.59 11.47 -9.70
N THR A 55 -14.19 12.51 -10.41
CA THR A 55 -14.53 12.75 -11.82
C THR A 55 -13.61 12.02 -12.79
N LEU A 56 -12.50 11.46 -12.30
CA LEU A 56 -11.52 10.76 -13.11
C LEU A 56 -11.82 9.25 -13.15
N GLU A 57 -11.37 8.61 -14.22
CA GLU A 57 -11.48 7.16 -14.37
C GLU A 57 -10.40 6.45 -13.54
N PRO A 58 -10.75 5.40 -12.77
CA PRO A 58 -9.75 4.57 -12.11
C PRO A 58 -8.70 4.03 -13.07
N GLY A 59 -7.44 4.03 -12.64
CA GLY A 59 -6.31 3.57 -13.44
C GLY A 59 -5.64 4.67 -14.27
N THR A 60 -6.24 5.86 -14.34
CA THR A 60 -5.64 6.99 -15.06
C THR A 60 -4.48 7.63 -14.28
N PRO A 61 -3.46 8.19 -14.96
CA PRO A 61 -2.36 8.87 -14.29
C PRO A 61 -2.81 10.17 -13.58
N VAL A 62 -2.30 10.38 -12.37
CA VAL A 62 -2.48 11.62 -11.59
C VAL A 62 -1.19 12.43 -11.60
N PHE A 63 -1.29 13.66 -12.10
CA PHE A 63 -0.21 14.65 -12.03
C PHE A 63 -0.49 15.61 -10.88
N SER A 64 0.21 15.45 -9.76
CA SER A 64 0.07 16.28 -8.57
C SER A 64 1.44 16.57 -7.95
N ASP A 65 1.73 17.84 -7.73
CA ASP A 65 2.95 18.27 -7.06
C ASP A 65 2.99 17.79 -5.61
N ALA A 66 1.84 17.76 -4.93
CA ALA A 66 1.75 17.21 -3.58
C ALA A 66 2.11 15.72 -3.51
N ALA A 67 1.79 14.94 -4.55
CA ALA A 67 2.21 13.54 -4.63
C ALA A 67 3.74 13.43 -4.86
N ASN A 68 4.33 14.36 -5.61
CA ASN A 68 5.79 14.43 -5.80
C ASN A 68 6.51 14.80 -4.50
N GLU A 69 5.97 15.71 -3.70
CA GLU A 69 6.56 16.15 -2.44
C GLU A 69 6.43 15.10 -1.32
N LYS A 70 5.28 14.43 -1.21
CA LYS A 70 5.04 13.45 -0.13
C LYS A 70 5.54 12.03 -0.45
N GLY A 71 5.71 11.67 -1.72
CA GLY A 71 6.20 10.34 -2.12
C GLY A 71 7.52 9.90 -1.44
N PRO A 72 8.54 10.77 -1.34
CA PRO A 72 9.79 10.46 -0.64
C PRO A 72 9.62 10.06 0.84
N ALA A 73 8.55 10.51 1.51
CA ALA A 73 8.30 10.18 2.91
C ALA A 73 8.05 8.67 3.11
N LEU A 74 7.37 8.01 2.17
CA LEU A 74 7.14 6.56 2.22
C LEU A 74 8.44 5.77 2.03
N VAL A 75 9.33 6.25 1.16
CA VAL A 75 10.66 5.67 0.96
C VAL A 75 11.50 5.79 2.23
N GLY A 76 11.44 6.93 2.91
CA GLY A 76 12.05 7.13 4.22
C GLY A 76 11.54 6.14 5.26
N THR A 77 10.22 5.99 5.39
CA THR A 77 9.61 5.01 6.31
C THR A 77 10.02 3.58 6.01
N LEU A 78 10.07 3.20 4.72
CA LEU A 78 10.56 1.88 4.31
C LEU A 78 12.01 1.65 4.75
N GLY A 79 12.90 2.61 4.48
CA GLY A 79 14.32 2.52 4.84
C GLY A 79 14.54 2.42 6.35
N GLU A 80 13.85 3.27 7.13
CA GLU A 80 13.90 3.24 8.59
C GLU A 80 13.41 1.88 9.14
N ALA A 81 12.28 1.37 8.64
CA ALA A 81 11.73 0.08 9.07
C ALA A 81 12.66 -1.09 8.73
N LEU A 82 13.26 -1.10 7.53
CA LEU A 82 14.26 -2.12 7.15
C LEU A 82 15.50 -2.08 8.03
N SER A 83 15.99 -0.88 8.35
CA SER A 83 17.12 -0.70 9.26
C SER A 83 16.82 -1.23 10.66
N GLN A 84 15.64 -0.94 11.21
CA GLN A 84 15.22 -1.45 12.53
C GLN A 84 15.10 -2.99 12.55
N MET A 85 14.83 -3.59 11.39
CA MET A 85 14.74 -5.03 11.20
C MET A 85 16.08 -5.72 10.90
N ASN A 86 17.18 -4.97 10.89
CA ASN A 86 18.53 -5.44 10.52
C ASN A 86 18.58 -6.11 9.15
N VAL A 87 17.76 -5.65 8.20
CA VAL A 87 17.85 -6.13 6.82
C VAL A 87 19.10 -5.52 6.19
N PRO A 88 20.02 -6.34 5.62
CA PRO A 88 21.23 -5.82 4.98
C PRO A 88 20.83 -5.00 3.75
N PHE A 89 20.87 -3.69 3.89
CA PHE A 89 20.51 -2.74 2.85
C PHE A 89 21.58 -1.66 2.77
N ASP A 90 22.16 -1.52 1.58
CA ASP A 90 23.16 -0.53 1.24
C ASP A 90 22.62 0.35 0.10
N PRO A 91 22.26 1.61 0.40
CA PRO A 91 21.79 2.55 -0.62
C PRO A 91 22.75 2.71 -1.80
N GLN A 92 24.07 2.56 -1.58
CA GLN A 92 25.08 2.70 -2.64
C GLN A 92 25.00 1.56 -3.66
N LYS A 93 24.41 0.40 -3.29
CA LYS A 93 24.21 -0.74 -4.20
C LYS A 93 22.96 -0.62 -5.06
N LEU A 94 22.13 0.41 -4.86
CA LEU A 94 20.95 0.63 -5.69
C LEU A 94 21.32 0.91 -7.16
N GLU A 95 22.39 1.67 -7.42
CA GLU A 95 22.83 1.96 -8.79
C GLU A 95 23.54 0.78 -9.45
N ALA A 96 24.36 0.03 -8.70
CA ALA A 96 25.09 -1.13 -9.21
C ALA A 96 24.15 -2.27 -9.65
N SER A 97 23.00 -2.44 -8.99
CA SER A 97 21.99 -3.44 -9.33
C SER A 97 21.03 -3.00 -10.46
N ALA A 98 21.35 -1.99 -11.27
CA ALA A 98 20.47 -1.53 -12.36
C ALA A 98 20.18 -2.60 -13.43
N ALA A 99 21.08 -3.58 -13.60
CA ALA A 99 20.92 -4.69 -14.54
C ALA A 99 19.91 -5.77 -14.09
N ASN A 100 19.53 -5.80 -12.80
CA ASN A 100 18.65 -6.84 -12.26
C ASN A 100 17.46 -6.19 -11.54
N GLN A 101 16.32 -6.11 -12.23
CA GLN A 101 15.11 -5.44 -11.73
C GLN A 101 14.17 -6.38 -10.94
N GLY A 102 14.52 -7.67 -10.83
CA GLY A 102 13.62 -8.71 -10.30
C GLY A 102 12.56 -9.13 -11.31
N ASN A 103 11.68 -10.05 -10.91
CA ASN A 103 10.54 -10.42 -11.75
C ASN A 103 9.45 -9.33 -11.70
N ALA A 104 8.76 -9.14 -12.81
CA ALA A 104 7.64 -8.21 -12.86
C ALA A 104 6.52 -8.65 -11.89
N PRO A 105 5.94 -7.74 -11.08
CA PRO A 105 4.73 -8.03 -10.33
C PRO A 105 3.61 -8.52 -11.23
N LEU A 106 2.86 -9.53 -10.79
CA LEU A 106 1.85 -10.20 -11.60
C LEU A 106 0.50 -9.46 -11.63
N LEU A 107 0.30 -8.50 -10.73
CA LEU A 107 -0.93 -7.70 -10.65
C LEU A 107 -0.68 -6.28 -11.16
N SER A 108 -1.73 -5.63 -11.66
CA SER A 108 -1.75 -4.18 -11.88
C SER A 108 -2.08 -3.43 -10.58
N VAL A 109 -2.02 -2.10 -10.60
CA VAL A 109 -2.47 -1.26 -9.47
C VAL A 109 -3.94 -1.49 -9.16
N ILE A 110 -4.80 -1.46 -10.17
CA ILE A 110 -6.25 -1.66 -10.00
C ILE A 110 -6.56 -3.07 -9.50
N ALA A 111 -5.95 -4.11 -10.08
CA ALA A 111 -6.15 -5.48 -9.61
C ALA A 111 -5.66 -5.68 -8.17
N THR A 112 -4.59 -4.98 -7.77
CA THR A 112 -4.12 -4.95 -6.38
C THR A 112 -5.19 -4.34 -5.48
N GLN A 113 -5.70 -3.17 -5.85
CA GLN A 113 -6.70 -2.46 -5.06
C GLN A 113 -7.98 -3.28 -4.92
N GLU A 114 -8.51 -3.85 -6.01
CA GLU A 114 -9.70 -4.72 -6.01
C GLU A 114 -9.56 -5.88 -5.03
N LEU A 115 -8.34 -6.42 -4.91
CA LEU A 115 -8.05 -7.59 -4.07
C LEU A 115 -8.02 -7.28 -2.57
N VAL A 116 -7.46 -6.13 -2.17
CA VAL A 116 -7.12 -5.88 -0.74
C VAL A 116 -7.65 -4.57 -0.16
N GLU A 117 -8.01 -3.58 -0.97
CA GLU A 117 -8.22 -2.21 -0.48
C GLU A 117 -9.44 -2.10 0.46
N LYS A 118 -10.53 -2.84 0.19
CA LYS A 118 -11.73 -2.81 1.03
C LYS A 118 -11.42 -3.28 2.46
N GLU A 119 -10.77 -4.42 2.60
CA GLU A 119 -10.39 -4.96 3.91
C GLU A 119 -9.28 -4.12 4.57
N MET A 120 -8.34 -3.57 3.80
CA MET A 120 -7.37 -2.61 4.34
C MET A 120 -8.07 -1.35 4.87
N HIS A 121 -9.12 -0.88 4.21
CA HIS A 121 -9.92 0.24 4.70
C HIS A 121 -10.62 -0.10 6.03
N GLN A 122 -11.11 -1.33 6.20
CA GLN A 122 -11.71 -1.79 7.46
C GLN A 122 -10.67 -1.85 8.59
N ILE A 123 -9.47 -2.35 8.31
CA ILE A 123 -8.35 -2.35 9.28
C ILE A 123 -7.97 -0.92 9.65
N ARG A 124 -7.86 -0.01 8.67
CA ARG A 124 -7.63 1.42 8.91
C ARG A 124 -8.66 2.00 9.89
N GLN A 125 -9.95 1.73 9.66
CA GLN A 125 -11.04 2.20 10.53
C GLN A 125 -10.95 1.59 11.93
N LYS A 126 -10.66 0.29 12.05
CA LYS A 126 -10.46 -0.42 13.32
C LYS A 126 -9.37 0.25 14.17
N TYR A 127 -8.27 0.67 13.55
CA TYR A 127 -7.16 1.36 14.23
C TYR A 127 -7.29 2.89 14.24
N GLN A 128 -8.39 3.44 13.74
CA GLN A 128 -8.66 4.88 13.70
C GLN A 128 -7.57 5.71 13.00
N LEU A 129 -6.93 5.11 11.99
CA LEU A 129 -5.85 5.76 11.25
C LEU A 129 -6.40 6.70 10.18
N SER A 130 -5.75 7.87 10.03
CA SER A 130 -5.94 8.70 8.84
C SER A 130 -5.42 7.97 7.59
N ASN A 131 -5.77 8.44 6.39
CA ASN A 131 -5.20 7.89 5.14
C ASN A 131 -3.67 8.02 5.11
N GLU A 132 -3.13 9.13 5.63
CA GLU A 132 -1.68 9.36 5.70
C GLU A 132 -1.01 8.39 6.69
N ALA A 133 -1.55 8.24 7.90
CA ALA A 133 -1.04 7.28 8.88
C ALA A 133 -1.13 5.82 8.36
N ALA A 134 -2.22 5.48 7.68
CA ALA A 134 -2.38 4.18 7.04
C ALA A 134 -1.40 3.96 5.89
N ALA A 135 -1.03 5.02 5.14
CA ALA A 135 0.00 4.94 4.11
C ALA A 135 1.36 4.59 4.71
N HIS A 136 1.74 5.21 5.83
CA HIS A 136 2.96 4.84 6.57
C HIS A 136 2.88 3.42 7.15
N ALA A 137 1.73 3.01 7.70
CA ALA A 137 1.53 1.62 8.13
C ALA A 137 1.71 0.62 6.98
N ALA A 138 1.19 0.92 5.78
CA ALA A 138 1.41 0.09 4.59
C ALA A 138 2.87 0.13 4.07
N ALA A 139 3.60 1.24 4.24
CA ALA A 139 5.04 1.28 3.97
C ALA A 139 5.82 0.37 4.94
N ILE A 140 5.44 0.31 6.22
CA ILE A 140 5.99 -0.64 7.19
C ILE A 140 5.63 -2.08 6.81
N THR A 141 4.39 -2.35 6.37
CA THR A 141 3.99 -3.64 5.81
C THR A 141 4.89 -4.04 4.64
N THR A 142 5.23 -3.09 3.77
CA THR A 142 6.12 -3.31 2.64
C THR A 142 7.52 -3.70 3.12
N ALA A 143 8.03 -3.07 4.17
CA ALA A 143 9.28 -3.47 4.81
C ALA A 143 9.22 -4.92 5.35
N PHE A 144 8.10 -5.31 5.99
CA PHE A 144 7.90 -6.70 6.42
C PHE A 144 7.94 -7.66 5.24
N MET A 145 7.31 -7.32 4.11
CA MET A 145 7.33 -8.15 2.89
C MET A 145 8.76 -8.32 2.36
N VAL A 146 9.53 -7.23 2.25
CA VAL A 146 10.93 -7.28 1.81
C VAL A 146 11.76 -8.16 2.75
N GLN A 147 11.64 -7.99 4.07
CA GLN A 147 12.36 -8.82 5.04
C GLN A 147 12.00 -10.31 4.88
N LYS A 148 10.70 -10.63 4.82
CA LYS A 148 10.22 -12.02 4.77
C LYS A 148 10.54 -12.71 3.45
N CYS A 149 10.66 -11.93 2.37
CA CYS A 149 11.03 -12.43 1.05
C CYS A 149 12.54 -12.40 0.77
N ALA A 150 13.38 -11.98 1.73
CA ALA A 150 14.82 -11.76 1.50
C ALA A 150 15.61 -13.01 1.04
N GLN A 151 15.08 -14.22 1.26
CA GLN A 151 15.66 -15.47 0.76
C GLN A 151 15.32 -15.76 -0.71
N LEU A 152 14.29 -15.10 -1.25
CA LEU A 152 13.79 -15.28 -2.62
C LEU A 152 14.12 -14.09 -3.52
N VAL A 153 14.11 -12.87 -2.95
CA VAL A 153 14.35 -11.61 -3.65
C VAL A 153 15.42 -10.84 -2.88
N ASP A 154 16.48 -10.41 -3.56
CA ASP A 154 17.51 -9.55 -2.95
C ASP A 154 16.84 -8.32 -2.31
N PRO A 155 17.16 -7.96 -1.05
CA PRO A 155 16.53 -6.83 -0.37
C PRO A 155 16.64 -5.48 -1.11
N HIS A 156 17.69 -5.23 -1.89
CA HIS A 156 17.81 -4.02 -2.71
C HIS A 156 16.85 -4.06 -3.90
N ILE A 157 16.63 -5.25 -4.49
CA ILE A 157 15.59 -5.43 -5.52
C ILE A 157 14.21 -5.24 -4.90
N GLY A 158 13.95 -5.85 -3.74
CA GLY A 158 12.70 -5.66 -3.00
C GLY A 158 12.43 -4.19 -2.66
N PHE A 159 13.46 -3.45 -2.24
CA PHE A 159 13.38 -2.02 -1.99
C PHE A 159 13.03 -1.22 -3.26
N LYS A 160 13.66 -1.54 -4.40
CA LYS A 160 13.35 -0.88 -5.69
C LYS A 160 11.91 -1.14 -6.12
N ILE A 161 11.44 -2.39 -6.03
CA ILE A 161 10.06 -2.76 -6.34
C ILE A 161 9.10 -1.96 -5.44
N ALA A 162 9.38 -1.91 -4.14
CA ALA A 162 8.59 -1.15 -3.19
C ALA A 162 8.54 0.35 -3.51
N ALA A 163 9.69 0.98 -3.76
CA ALA A 163 9.78 2.40 -4.08
C ALA A 163 9.04 2.74 -5.38
N TYR A 164 9.19 1.91 -6.42
CA TYR A 164 8.42 2.06 -7.66
C TYR A 164 6.92 1.89 -7.43
N SER A 165 6.53 0.90 -6.63
CA SER A 165 5.14 0.61 -6.29
C SER A 165 4.47 1.72 -5.49
N PHE A 166 5.22 2.42 -4.62
CA PHE A 166 4.74 3.64 -3.96
C PHE A 166 4.36 4.70 -4.99
N VAL A 167 5.21 4.91 -6.01
CA VAL A 167 4.94 5.87 -7.08
C VAL A 167 3.75 5.45 -7.92
N GLU A 168 3.66 4.17 -8.31
CA GLU A 168 2.51 3.65 -9.04
C GLU A 168 1.20 3.90 -8.29
N GLY A 169 1.15 3.57 -7.00
CA GLY A 169 -0.04 3.80 -6.17
C GLY A 169 -0.36 5.28 -5.96
N ALA A 170 0.67 6.12 -5.76
CA ALA A 170 0.49 7.55 -5.48
C ALA A 170 0.15 8.39 -6.71
N LYS A 171 0.35 7.84 -7.92
CA LYS A 171 0.13 8.53 -9.20
C LYS A 171 -0.90 7.86 -10.10
N THR A 172 -1.73 6.97 -9.55
CA THR A 172 -2.81 6.32 -10.28
C THR A 172 -4.12 6.60 -9.59
N VAL A 173 -5.13 7.10 -10.32
CA VAL A 173 -6.49 7.29 -9.79
C VAL A 173 -6.96 5.95 -9.23
N PRO A 174 -7.26 5.88 -7.92
CA PRO A 174 -7.60 4.60 -7.31
C PRO A 174 -9.02 4.18 -7.69
N GLN A 175 -9.31 2.88 -7.56
CA GLN A 175 -10.68 2.40 -7.69
C GLN A 175 -11.63 3.12 -6.74
N ARG A 176 -12.91 3.13 -7.07
CA ARG A 176 -13.94 3.70 -6.19
C ARG A 176 -14.23 2.69 -5.09
N LEU A 177 -13.99 3.09 -3.85
CA LEU A 177 -14.47 2.31 -2.71
C LEU A 177 -15.99 2.34 -2.74
N ALA A 178 -16.62 1.17 -2.89
CA ALA A 178 -18.06 1.07 -2.74
C ALA A 178 -18.42 1.55 -1.34
N ILE A 179 -19.04 2.72 -1.24
CA ILE A 179 -19.62 3.20 0.01
C ILE A 179 -20.76 2.23 0.29
N SER A 180 -20.60 1.34 1.27
CA SER A 180 -21.75 0.65 1.83
C SER A 180 -22.57 1.72 2.54
N THR A 181 -23.55 2.29 1.84
CA THR A 181 -24.61 3.10 2.46
C THR A 181 -25.45 2.15 3.32
N ASN A 182 -24.95 1.78 4.50
CA ASN A 182 -25.78 1.27 5.58
C ASN A 182 -26.53 2.45 6.23
N GLU A 183 -27.29 3.18 5.42
CA GLU A 183 -28.37 4.07 5.87
C GLU A 183 -29.46 4.06 4.80
N GLU A 184 -30.03 2.88 4.54
CA GLU A 184 -31.47 2.85 4.35
C GLU A 184 -32.08 3.28 5.69
N SER A 185 -32.27 4.60 5.83
CA SER A 185 -33.24 5.14 6.77
C SER A 185 -34.54 4.37 6.53
N LYS A 186 -34.82 3.40 7.41
CA LYS A 186 -36.11 2.74 7.47
C LYS A 186 -37.12 3.85 7.72
N LYS A 187 -37.72 4.39 6.65
CA LYS A 187 -38.86 5.29 6.75
C LYS A 187 -39.88 4.54 7.61
N PRO A 188 -40.27 5.06 8.79
CA PRO A 188 -41.25 4.38 9.61
C PRO A 188 -42.55 4.40 8.81
N TRP A 189 -42.98 3.21 8.42
CA TRP A 189 -44.17 2.91 7.62
C TRP A 189 -45.50 3.21 8.34
N TYR A 190 -45.43 3.91 9.47
CA TYR A 190 -46.57 4.38 10.25
C TYR A 190 -46.56 5.90 10.39
N LYS A 191 -46.77 6.59 9.28
CA LYS A 191 -47.44 7.92 9.27
C LYS A 191 -48.23 8.05 7.97
N ILE A 192 -49.32 7.29 7.91
CA ILE A 192 -50.49 7.63 7.13
C ILE A 192 -51.64 7.45 8.11
N TRP A 193 -51.96 8.44 8.95
CA TRP A 193 -53.27 8.81 9.52
C TRP A 193 -53.06 10.12 10.28
#